data_AF-A0A5B0W6U9-F1
#
_entry.id   AF-A0A5B0W6U9-F1
#
_cell.length_a   1.000
_cell.length_b   1.000
_cell.length_c   1.000
_cell.angle_alpha   90.00
_cell.angle_beta   90.00
_cell.angle_gamma   90.00
#
_symmetry.space_group_name_H-M   'P 1'
#
loop_
_entity.id
_entity.type
_entity.pdbx_description
1 polymer ?
#
loop_
_entity_poly.entity_id
_entity_poly.type
_entity_poly.pdbx_seq_one_letter_code
_entity_poly.pdbx_strand_id
1 'polypeptide(L)'
;MILKYAMSLAFAGMVSLGLLVSGPARAEADDAKYDLGVIPAPHIMRPQGKVTGEVVLISDLAGWSDKEKAVADKLVANGTLVIGIDYPSFLASLNKYDVSQNDGCIYIVSDLESLSQQVQRSFADSTYQLPIIAGVGAGGAMALTIAAQTPDATVAGTLAVDPTAGIGLKQELCTPAEKKTDGDMVSFGLQEGALPNPILVTFTPSAPKDGRDHVEEIQKEHPDVQSTDSDNGDTYASLEASLADLMKSIDSSKSPLGLPLDVLETTPTEDTLAIVYSGDGGWRDIDKEVGSYLQDQGIPVVGVDSLHYFWSERDPQQTADDLARIIDFYTKRFKVKHVVLVGYSFGADVLPASYNRLKQAEKDKIVQMSLLSLSQKVDYVISVMGWLGASSAGKGGDPVSDLKSVNPKMVQCVYGKDDDEDVACPLLKGTGAEIIAMNGGHHFDDDYEALANHIINGLKSRLGE
;
A
#
# COMPACT_ATOMS: atom_id res chain seq x y z
N MET A 1 31.11 33.35 55.05
CA MET A 1 32.29 32.56 55.46
C MET A 1 32.64 31.68 54.25
N ILE A 2 33.62 31.98 53.40
CA ILE A 2 35.09 31.87 53.63
C ILE A 2 35.37 30.43 54.15
N LEU A 3 35.99 29.49 53.45
CA LEU A 3 37.27 29.55 52.74
C LEU A 3 37.50 28.29 51.86
N LYS A 4 38.07 28.52 50.67
CA LYS A 4 39.07 27.77 49.87
C LYS A 4 39.53 26.38 50.33
N TYR A 5 39.73 25.46 49.38
CA TYR A 5 41.08 24.96 49.02
C TYR A 5 41.09 24.44 47.57
N ALA A 6 42.03 24.96 46.79
CA ALA A 6 42.48 24.44 45.49
C ALA A 6 43.90 23.91 45.69
N MET A 7 44.23 22.74 45.13
CA MET A 7 45.61 22.40 44.80
C MET A 7 45.67 21.31 43.73
N SER A 8 46.41 21.63 42.67
CA SER A 8 46.67 20.86 41.44
C SER A 8 47.59 19.65 41.65
N LEU A 9 47.55 18.68 40.72
CA LEU A 9 48.69 17.95 40.09
C LEU A 9 48.06 16.88 39.15
N ALA A 10 48.10 17.04 37.82
CA ALA A 10 49.17 16.70 36.87
C ALA A 10 49.12 15.25 36.33
N PHE A 11 48.98 15.16 35.00
CA PHE A 11 49.46 14.13 34.06
C PHE A 11 48.90 12.69 34.11
N ALA A 12 48.09 12.34 33.11
CA ALA A 12 48.39 11.25 32.16
C ALA A 12 47.43 11.35 30.96
N GLY A 13 47.93 11.89 29.84
CA GLY A 13 47.25 11.79 28.56
C GLY A 13 47.33 10.35 28.06
N MET A 14 46.17 9.73 27.83
CA MET A 14 46.07 8.49 27.09
C MET A 14 45.22 8.79 25.86
N VAL A 15 45.91 8.97 24.73
CA VAL A 15 45.29 9.04 23.40
C VAL A 15 44.81 7.63 23.08
N SER A 16 43.54 7.34 23.34
CA SER A 16 42.87 6.17 22.79
C SER A 16 42.47 6.48 21.35
N LEU A 17 43.34 6.05 20.43
CA LEU A 17 43.00 5.92 19.02
C LEU A 17 41.89 4.86 18.91
N GLY A 18 40.63 5.31 18.92
CA GLY A 18 39.48 4.45 18.71
C GLY A 18 39.48 3.96 17.27
N LEU A 19 39.98 2.74 17.06
CA LEU A 19 39.77 1.96 15.85
C LEU A 19 38.26 1.87 15.59
N LEU A 20 37.79 2.55 14.55
CA LEU A 20 36.51 2.27 13.91
C LEU A 20 36.59 0.86 13.33
N VAL A 21 36.23 -0.14 14.14
CA VAL A 21 35.94 -1.49 13.66
C VAL A 21 34.56 -1.41 13.02
N SER A 22 34.54 -1.36 11.69
CA SER A 22 33.36 -1.67 10.88
C SER A 22 32.96 -3.12 11.15
N GLY A 23 32.03 -3.32 12.09
CA GLY A 23 31.42 -4.62 12.36
C GLY A 23 30.44 -5.02 11.25
N PRO A 24 30.24 -6.33 11.02
CA PRO A 24 29.24 -6.79 10.07
C PRO A 24 27.85 -6.40 10.58
N ALA A 25 26.93 -6.09 9.67
CA ALA A 25 25.52 -5.94 9.98
C ALA A 25 25.05 -7.19 10.76
N ARG A 26 24.68 -7.00 12.03
CA ARG A 26 24.07 -8.04 12.84
C ARG A 26 22.66 -8.26 12.31
N ALA A 27 22.44 -9.37 11.62
CA ALA A 27 21.12 -9.99 11.58
C ALA A 27 20.87 -10.55 13.00
N GLU A 28 20.22 -9.78 13.86
CA GLU A 28 19.66 -10.31 15.11
C GLU A 28 18.34 -11.00 14.79
N ALA A 29 18.18 -12.23 15.27
CA ALA A 29 16.92 -12.97 15.24
C ALA A 29 15.91 -12.26 16.16
N ASP A 30 15.07 -11.43 15.58
CA ASP A 30 14.04 -10.61 16.25
C ASP A 30 12.62 -11.20 16.03
N ASP A 31 12.56 -12.45 15.56
CA ASP A 31 11.34 -13.12 15.05
C ASP A 31 10.23 -13.27 16.10
N ALA A 32 10.60 -13.30 17.39
CA ALA A 32 9.64 -13.40 18.50
C ALA A 32 8.77 -12.15 18.70
N LYS A 33 9.04 -11.08 17.95
CA LYS A 33 8.33 -9.80 18.04
C LYS A 33 7.17 -9.66 17.05
N TYR A 34 7.18 -10.45 15.97
CA TYR A 34 6.27 -10.26 14.85
C TYR A 34 5.19 -11.34 14.82
N ASP A 35 3.98 -10.93 14.46
CA ASP A 35 2.96 -11.88 14.01
C ASP A 35 3.29 -12.27 12.57
N LEU A 36 3.63 -13.55 12.37
CA LEU A 36 4.12 -14.06 11.10
C LEU A 36 3.04 -14.80 10.29
N GLY A 37 1.88 -15.09 10.88
CA GLY A 37 0.86 -15.91 10.23
C GLY A 37 1.43 -17.22 9.65
N VAL A 38 1.28 -17.42 8.34
CA VAL A 38 1.82 -18.59 7.62
C VAL A 38 3.31 -18.49 7.25
N ILE A 39 3.94 -17.33 7.43
CA ILE A 39 5.33 -17.08 7.05
C ILE A 39 6.25 -17.73 8.10
N PRO A 40 7.23 -18.57 7.70
CA PRO A 40 8.23 -19.08 8.65
C PRO A 40 9.14 -17.94 9.12
N ALA A 41 9.89 -18.17 10.20
CA ALA A 41 10.88 -17.21 10.71
C ALA A 41 11.75 -16.61 9.57
N PRO A 42 11.59 -15.31 9.23
CA PRO A 42 12.21 -14.72 8.05
C PRO A 42 13.62 -14.18 8.33
N HIS A 43 14.41 -14.00 7.27
CA HIS A 43 15.69 -13.29 7.32
C HIS A 43 15.48 -11.79 7.14
N ILE A 44 15.24 -11.05 8.23
CA ILE A 44 15.03 -9.59 8.18
C ILE A 44 16.39 -8.87 8.15
N MET A 45 16.69 -8.22 7.03
CA MET A 45 17.94 -7.47 6.82
C MET A 45 17.64 -5.99 6.64
N ARG A 46 18.15 -5.18 7.58
CA ARG A 46 17.77 -3.78 7.73
C ARG A 46 18.84 -2.83 7.16
N PRO A 47 18.45 -1.84 6.33
CA PRO A 47 19.37 -0.80 5.89
C PRO A 47 19.75 0.14 7.03
N GLN A 48 20.87 0.85 6.86
CA GLN A 48 21.22 1.97 7.73
C GLN A 48 20.46 3.23 7.28
N GLY A 49 19.78 3.90 8.21
CA GLY A 49 19.06 5.12 7.92
C GLY A 49 17.64 4.88 7.37
N LYS A 50 17.20 5.74 6.44
CA LYS A 50 15.84 5.71 5.91
C LYS A 50 15.66 4.54 4.95
N VAL A 51 14.56 3.81 5.10
CA VAL A 51 14.11 2.79 4.14
C VAL A 51 13.67 3.48 2.84
N THR A 52 14.29 3.12 1.72
CA THR A 52 14.00 3.67 0.38
C THR A 52 13.24 2.71 -0.53
N GLY A 53 13.09 1.45 -0.10
CA GLY A 53 12.30 0.42 -0.75
C GLY A 53 12.23 -0.83 0.13
N GLU A 54 11.37 -1.77 -0.20
CA GLU A 54 11.32 -3.09 0.44
C GLU A 54 11.31 -4.19 -0.62
N VAL A 55 12.03 -5.28 -0.36
CA VAL A 55 12.00 -6.50 -1.16
C VAL A 55 11.73 -7.68 -0.24
N VAL A 56 10.67 -8.43 -0.53
CA VAL A 56 10.49 -9.79 0.00
C VAL A 56 11.20 -10.72 -0.98
N LEU A 57 12.32 -11.30 -0.55
CA LEU A 57 13.16 -12.17 -1.39
C LEU A 57 12.93 -13.64 -1.01
N ILE A 58 12.39 -14.42 -1.93
CA ILE A 58 12.08 -15.84 -1.74
C ILE A 58 13.18 -16.69 -2.39
N SER A 59 13.80 -17.58 -1.60
CA SER A 59 14.89 -18.45 -2.06
C SER A 59 14.42 -19.50 -3.07
N ASP A 60 15.37 -20.18 -3.71
CA ASP A 60 15.06 -21.35 -4.55
C ASP A 60 14.85 -22.64 -3.71
N LEU A 61 14.65 -23.78 -4.39
CA LEU A 61 14.48 -25.13 -3.81
C LEU A 61 15.56 -25.55 -2.80
N ALA A 62 16.77 -25.01 -2.92
CA ALA A 62 17.87 -25.31 -1.99
C ALA A 62 17.71 -24.63 -0.62
N GLY A 63 16.74 -23.71 -0.50
CA GLY A 63 16.59 -22.86 0.68
C GLY A 63 17.51 -21.63 0.65
N TRP A 64 17.32 -20.77 1.64
CA TRP A 64 18.07 -19.52 1.77
C TRP A 64 19.57 -19.79 1.94
N SER A 65 20.39 -19.19 1.07
CA SER A 65 21.83 -19.45 1.00
C SER A 65 22.66 -18.15 0.88
N ASP A 66 23.98 -18.31 0.74
CA ASP A 66 24.89 -17.19 0.48
C ASP A 66 24.55 -16.43 -0.82
N LYS A 67 23.83 -17.06 -1.77
CA LYS A 67 23.42 -16.42 -3.03
C LYS A 67 22.35 -15.36 -2.80
N GLU A 68 21.25 -15.73 -2.14
CA GLU A 68 20.19 -14.79 -1.75
C GLU A 68 20.74 -13.72 -0.82
N LYS A 69 21.57 -14.12 0.15
CA LYS A 69 22.22 -13.20 1.08
C LYS A 69 23.07 -12.17 0.34
N ALA A 70 23.81 -12.56 -0.71
CA ALA A 70 24.63 -11.63 -1.47
C ALA A 70 23.79 -10.58 -2.23
N VAL A 71 22.65 -10.97 -2.79
CA VAL A 71 21.68 -10.03 -3.40
C VAL A 71 21.12 -9.10 -2.33
N ALA A 72 20.67 -9.67 -1.22
CA ALA A 72 20.10 -8.91 -0.11
C ALA A 72 21.08 -7.90 0.50
N ASP A 73 22.35 -8.28 0.70
CA ASP A 73 23.38 -7.38 1.23
C ASP A 73 23.58 -6.14 0.34
N LYS A 74 23.48 -6.30 -0.99
CA LYS A 74 23.59 -5.18 -1.94
C LYS A 74 22.36 -4.28 -1.92
N LEU A 75 21.16 -4.86 -1.83
CA LEU A 75 19.91 -4.10 -1.67
C LEU A 75 19.96 -3.27 -0.38
N VAL A 76 20.35 -3.89 0.73
CA VAL A 76 20.50 -3.27 2.05
C VAL A 76 21.52 -2.15 2.02
N ALA A 77 22.65 -2.32 1.32
CA ALA A 77 23.65 -1.27 1.15
C ALA A 77 23.11 -0.02 0.42
N ASN A 78 22.05 -0.18 -0.39
CA ASN A 78 21.39 0.89 -1.13
C ASN A 78 20.13 1.44 -0.44
N GLY A 79 19.86 1.08 0.81
CA GLY A 79 18.73 1.61 1.58
C GLY A 79 17.45 0.77 1.51
N THR A 80 17.48 -0.40 0.87
CA THR A 80 16.33 -1.30 0.74
C THR A 80 16.23 -2.23 1.95
N LEU A 81 15.05 -2.30 2.56
CA LEU A 81 14.71 -3.35 3.52
C LEU A 81 14.54 -4.68 2.80
N VAL A 82 15.15 -5.75 3.29
CA VAL A 82 14.96 -7.09 2.72
C VAL A 82 14.35 -8.02 3.77
N ILE A 83 13.25 -8.66 3.41
CA ILE A 83 12.64 -9.76 4.16
C ILE A 83 12.90 -11.04 3.36
N GLY A 84 13.89 -11.81 3.78
CA GLY A 84 14.23 -13.07 3.14
C GLY A 84 13.35 -14.22 3.61
N ILE A 85 12.80 -15.00 2.69
CA ILE A 85 11.94 -16.16 2.98
C ILE A 85 12.58 -17.41 2.40
N ASP A 86 12.80 -18.41 3.25
CA ASP A 86 13.25 -19.74 2.86
C ASP A 86 12.09 -20.52 2.22
N TYR A 87 12.16 -20.76 0.91
CA TYR A 87 11.09 -21.41 0.14
C TYR A 87 10.69 -22.79 0.68
N PRO A 88 11.62 -23.73 0.96
CA PRO A 88 11.25 -25.04 1.48
C PRO A 88 10.48 -24.96 2.80
N SER A 89 10.92 -24.11 3.72
CA SER A 89 10.24 -23.89 5.00
C SER A 89 8.88 -23.22 4.80
N PHE A 90 8.79 -22.28 3.87
CA PHE A 90 7.56 -21.55 3.57
C PHE A 90 6.50 -22.47 2.97
N LEU A 91 6.86 -23.25 1.94
CA LEU A 91 5.98 -24.24 1.34
C LEU A 91 5.52 -25.29 2.38
N ALA A 92 6.42 -25.71 3.27
CA ALA A 92 6.09 -26.64 4.34
C ALA A 92 5.11 -26.01 5.36
N SER A 93 5.22 -24.72 5.64
CA SER A 93 4.30 -23.97 6.50
C SER A 93 2.91 -23.89 5.88
N LEU A 94 2.83 -23.42 4.62
CA LEU A 94 1.58 -23.36 3.85
C LEU A 94 0.88 -24.72 3.80
N ASN A 95 1.62 -25.79 3.52
CA ASN A 95 1.04 -27.13 3.42
C ASN A 95 0.56 -27.72 4.76
N LYS A 96 1.01 -27.19 5.90
CA LYS A 96 0.55 -27.57 7.25
C LYS A 96 -0.64 -26.74 7.73
N TYR A 97 -0.91 -25.61 7.07
CA TYR A 97 -1.98 -24.72 7.46
C TYR A 97 -3.34 -25.42 7.32
N ASP A 98 -4.14 -25.36 8.40
CA ASP A 98 -5.49 -25.94 8.41
C ASP A 98 -6.50 -24.91 7.91
N VAL A 99 -6.74 -24.91 6.60
CA VAL A 99 -7.70 -24.01 5.96
C VAL A 99 -9.14 -24.19 6.44
N SER A 100 -9.47 -25.31 7.11
CA SER A 100 -10.82 -25.56 7.64
C SER A 100 -11.18 -24.68 8.85
N GLN A 101 -10.19 -24.01 9.45
CA GLN A 101 -10.41 -23.06 10.55
C GLN A 101 -10.76 -21.66 10.07
N ASN A 102 -10.69 -21.38 8.75
CA ASN A 102 -10.95 -20.08 8.13
C ASN A 102 -11.85 -20.26 6.89
N ASP A 103 -11.74 -19.38 5.90
CA ASP A 103 -12.57 -19.37 4.67
C ASP A 103 -12.26 -20.50 3.68
N GLY A 104 -11.57 -21.57 4.11
CA GLY A 104 -11.27 -22.74 3.27
C GLY A 104 -10.09 -22.57 2.31
N CYS A 105 -9.35 -21.45 2.38
CA CYS A 105 -8.17 -21.17 1.57
C CYS A 105 -7.08 -20.41 2.35
N ILE A 106 -5.90 -20.26 1.77
CA ILE A 106 -4.79 -19.46 2.30
C ILE A 106 -4.75 -18.11 1.58
N TYR A 107 -4.62 -17.02 2.35
CA TYR A 107 -4.36 -15.69 1.82
C TYR A 107 -2.99 -15.17 2.27
N ILE A 108 -1.95 -15.45 1.46
CA ILE A 108 -0.54 -15.19 1.82
C ILE A 108 -0.23 -13.70 1.86
N VAL A 109 -0.89 -12.92 1.01
CA VAL A 109 -0.62 -11.48 0.87
C VAL A 109 -0.91 -10.72 2.15
N SER A 110 -1.97 -11.11 2.89
CA SER A 110 -2.28 -10.49 4.18
C SER A 110 -1.16 -10.66 5.20
N ASP A 111 -0.58 -11.86 5.32
CA ASP A 111 0.52 -12.11 6.24
C ASP A 111 1.80 -11.35 5.81
N LEU A 112 2.07 -11.26 4.51
CA LEU A 112 3.21 -10.51 3.97
C LEU A 112 3.07 -9.01 4.20
N GLU A 113 1.88 -8.46 3.95
CA GLU A 113 1.55 -7.06 4.19
C GLU A 113 1.68 -6.73 5.69
N SER A 114 1.09 -7.57 6.55
CA SER A 114 1.18 -7.41 8.00
C SER A 114 2.62 -7.42 8.48
N LEU A 115 3.43 -8.39 8.02
CA LEU A 115 4.84 -8.46 8.37
C LEU A 115 5.61 -7.22 7.87
N SER A 116 5.38 -6.80 6.62
CA SER A 116 6.00 -5.61 6.02
C SER A 116 5.72 -4.37 6.88
N GLN A 117 4.46 -4.15 7.24
CA GLN A 117 4.03 -3.03 8.07
C GLN A 117 4.67 -3.10 9.47
N GLN A 118 4.64 -4.26 10.13
CA GLN A 118 5.24 -4.44 11.46
C GLN A 118 6.75 -4.18 11.46
N VAL A 119 7.47 -4.65 10.43
CA VAL A 119 8.91 -4.44 10.28
C VAL A 119 9.20 -2.97 9.99
N GLN A 120 8.51 -2.36 9.04
CA GLN A 120 8.73 -0.96 8.68
C GLN A 120 8.34 0.02 9.79
N ARG A 121 7.35 -0.31 10.63
CA ARG A 121 6.97 0.53 11.78
C ARG A 121 8.08 0.68 12.81
N SER A 122 9.04 -0.22 12.82
CA SER A 122 10.21 -0.11 13.70
C SER A 122 11.25 0.91 13.22
N PHE A 123 11.11 1.46 12.00
CA PHE A 123 11.97 2.51 11.48
C PHE A 123 11.32 3.88 11.74
N ALA A 124 12.04 4.76 12.44
CA ALA A 124 11.63 6.14 12.60
C ALA A 124 11.76 6.90 11.27
N ASP A 125 10.82 7.82 11.01
CA ASP A 125 10.86 8.78 9.89
C ASP A 125 10.89 8.17 8.46
N SER A 126 10.52 6.89 8.30
CA SER A 126 10.35 6.26 6.97
C SER A 126 8.91 6.37 6.46
N THR A 127 8.77 6.59 5.16
CA THR A 127 7.51 6.39 4.43
C THR A 127 7.29 4.89 4.26
N TYR A 128 6.07 4.38 4.43
CA TYR A 128 5.78 2.98 4.11
C TYR A 128 6.15 2.70 2.66
N GLN A 129 6.89 1.62 2.42
CA GLN A 129 7.27 1.17 1.09
C GLN A 129 6.54 -0.15 0.82
N LEU A 130 5.71 -0.21 -0.22
CA LEU A 130 5.15 -1.50 -0.63
C LEU A 130 6.29 -2.45 -1.02
N PRO A 131 6.23 -3.72 -0.60
CA PRO A 131 7.26 -4.69 -0.95
C PRO A 131 7.24 -5.01 -2.44
N ILE A 132 8.42 -5.22 -3.03
CA ILE A 132 8.55 -6.00 -4.26
C ILE A 132 8.66 -7.48 -3.85
N ILE A 133 7.82 -8.35 -4.41
CA ILE A 133 7.91 -9.79 -4.19
C ILE A 133 8.81 -10.38 -5.27
N ALA A 134 9.95 -10.96 -4.87
CA ALA A 134 10.95 -11.42 -5.81
C ALA A 134 11.48 -12.82 -5.48
N GLY A 135 11.87 -13.58 -6.49
CA GLY A 135 12.53 -14.87 -6.30
C GLY A 135 13.11 -15.47 -7.57
N VAL A 136 13.87 -16.57 -7.39
CA VAL A 136 14.43 -17.35 -8.49
C VAL A 136 13.90 -18.78 -8.46
N GLY A 137 13.78 -19.44 -9.62
CA GLY A 137 13.37 -20.85 -9.66
C GLY A 137 12.02 -21.08 -8.99
N ALA A 138 11.98 -21.94 -7.97
CA ALA A 138 10.76 -22.19 -7.21
C ALA A 138 10.31 -20.98 -6.37
N GLY A 139 11.23 -20.14 -5.91
CA GLY A 139 10.92 -18.85 -5.28
C GLY A 139 10.31 -17.86 -6.27
N GLY A 140 10.75 -17.89 -7.53
CA GLY A 140 10.14 -17.11 -8.63
C GLY A 140 8.72 -17.57 -8.94
N ALA A 141 8.48 -18.89 -8.96
CA ALA A 141 7.13 -19.45 -9.10
C ALA A 141 6.22 -19.10 -7.91
N MET A 142 6.76 -19.07 -6.68
CA MET A 142 6.03 -18.58 -5.50
C MET A 142 5.70 -17.08 -5.61
N ALA A 143 6.61 -16.26 -6.14
CA ALA A 143 6.34 -14.84 -6.37
C ALA A 143 5.16 -14.64 -7.35
N LEU A 144 5.10 -15.40 -8.45
CA LEU A 144 3.96 -15.40 -9.37
C LEU A 144 2.67 -15.94 -8.71
N THR A 145 2.78 -16.95 -7.85
CA THR A 145 1.64 -17.47 -7.07
C THR A 145 1.08 -16.41 -6.12
N ILE A 146 1.95 -15.59 -5.51
CA ILE A 146 1.53 -14.47 -4.66
C ILE A 146 0.84 -13.40 -5.51
N ALA A 147 1.33 -13.12 -6.73
CA ALA A 147 0.69 -12.18 -7.65
C ALA A 147 -0.76 -12.58 -7.99
N ALA A 148 -1.08 -13.87 -8.05
CA ALA A 148 -2.44 -14.35 -8.33
C ALA A 148 -3.51 -13.93 -7.29
N GLN A 149 -3.11 -13.57 -6.07
CA GLN A 149 -4.00 -13.13 -4.98
C GLN A 149 -3.73 -11.68 -4.56
N THR A 150 -2.81 -10.98 -5.23
CA THR A 150 -2.37 -9.65 -4.80
C THR A 150 -3.41 -8.59 -5.22
N PRO A 151 -4.02 -7.86 -4.27
CA PRO A 151 -4.88 -6.75 -4.60
C PRO A 151 -4.07 -5.48 -4.89
N ASP A 152 -4.78 -4.44 -5.31
CA ASP A 152 -4.23 -3.10 -5.49
C ASP A 152 -3.53 -2.56 -4.23
N ALA A 153 -2.56 -1.67 -4.46
CA ALA A 153 -1.84 -0.92 -3.42
C ALA A 153 -1.20 -1.77 -2.29
N THR A 154 -0.93 -3.05 -2.53
CA THR A 154 -0.39 -3.96 -1.49
C THR A 154 1.05 -4.42 -1.78
N VAL A 155 1.42 -4.50 -3.05
CA VAL A 155 2.75 -4.88 -3.54
C VAL A 155 3.19 -3.88 -4.60
N ALA A 156 4.44 -3.45 -4.57
CA ALA A 156 4.98 -2.48 -5.52
C ALA A 156 5.26 -3.10 -6.89
N GLY A 157 5.53 -4.41 -6.93
CA GLY A 157 5.78 -5.18 -8.13
C GLY A 157 6.18 -6.63 -7.82
N THR A 158 6.11 -7.47 -8.83
CA THR A 158 6.52 -8.87 -8.77
C THR A 158 7.68 -9.12 -9.72
N LEU A 159 8.72 -9.82 -9.26
CA LEU A 159 9.85 -10.23 -10.10
C LEU A 159 10.13 -11.73 -9.96
N ALA A 160 10.10 -12.45 -11.08
CA ALA A 160 10.51 -13.84 -11.13
C ALA A 160 11.70 -14.03 -12.08
N VAL A 161 12.76 -14.70 -11.63
CA VAL A 161 13.86 -15.10 -12.51
C VAL A 161 13.90 -16.61 -12.66
N ASP A 162 13.87 -17.09 -13.91
CA ASP A 162 13.83 -18.52 -14.23
C ASP A 162 12.75 -19.30 -13.44
N PRO A 163 11.49 -18.81 -13.32
CA PRO A 163 10.49 -19.47 -12.49
C PRO A 163 10.23 -20.91 -12.95
N THR A 164 9.97 -21.82 -12.02
CA THR A 164 9.37 -23.13 -12.37
C THR A 164 7.91 -22.93 -12.81
N ALA A 165 7.32 -23.93 -13.49
CA ALA A 165 5.94 -23.83 -13.97
C ALA A 165 4.90 -23.72 -12.84
N GLY A 166 5.22 -24.24 -11.64
CA GLY A 166 4.33 -24.21 -10.49
C GLY A 166 5.06 -24.50 -9.19
N ILE A 167 4.28 -24.73 -8.13
CA ILE A 167 4.75 -25.05 -6.77
C ILE A 167 4.01 -26.28 -6.20
N GLY A 168 4.63 -26.99 -5.24
CA GLY A 168 4.02 -28.15 -4.59
C GLY A 168 3.00 -27.79 -3.49
N LEU A 169 2.10 -26.85 -3.77
CA LEU A 169 1.10 -26.36 -2.81
C LEU A 169 -0.12 -27.31 -2.79
N LYS A 170 -0.51 -27.74 -1.59
CA LYS A 170 -1.60 -28.69 -1.34
C LYS A 170 -2.89 -28.03 -0.89
N GLN A 171 -2.79 -26.85 -0.29
CA GLN A 171 -3.93 -26.09 0.20
C GLN A 171 -4.52 -25.22 -0.92
N GLU A 172 -5.79 -24.83 -0.77
CA GLU A 172 -6.42 -23.88 -1.70
C GLU A 172 -5.90 -22.47 -1.44
N LEU A 173 -5.74 -21.68 -2.50
CA LEU A 173 -5.34 -20.27 -2.40
C LEU A 173 -6.57 -19.38 -2.53
N CYS A 174 -6.66 -18.32 -1.73
CA CYS A 174 -7.76 -17.36 -1.81
C CYS A 174 -7.59 -16.47 -3.05
N THR A 175 -7.96 -17.00 -4.21
CA THR A 175 -7.92 -16.29 -5.48
C THR A 175 -9.00 -16.79 -6.45
N PRO A 176 -9.60 -15.90 -7.26
CA PRO A 176 -10.44 -16.30 -8.39
C PRO A 176 -9.64 -16.78 -9.62
N ALA A 177 -8.30 -16.65 -9.62
CA ALA A 177 -7.45 -16.98 -10.76
C ALA A 177 -7.54 -18.47 -11.14
N GLU A 178 -7.41 -18.77 -12.43
CA GLU A 178 -7.44 -20.16 -12.91
C GLU A 178 -6.28 -20.97 -12.31
N LYS A 179 -6.61 -22.13 -11.74
CA LYS A 179 -5.65 -23.09 -11.18
C LYS A 179 -5.48 -24.29 -12.10
N LYS A 180 -4.23 -24.65 -12.38
CA LYS A 180 -3.88 -25.88 -13.11
C LYS A 180 -3.04 -26.80 -12.23
N THR A 181 -3.18 -28.10 -12.44
CA THR A 181 -2.48 -29.13 -11.66
C THR A 181 -1.79 -30.09 -12.61
N ASP A 182 -0.49 -30.32 -12.38
CA ASP A 182 0.31 -31.32 -13.05
C ASP A 182 1.03 -32.19 -12.00
N GLY A 183 0.51 -33.40 -11.80
CA GLY A 183 0.95 -34.27 -10.70
C GLY A 183 0.74 -33.61 -9.33
N ASP A 184 1.84 -33.42 -8.61
CA ASP A 184 1.86 -32.76 -7.29
C ASP A 184 2.09 -31.24 -7.36
N MET A 185 2.27 -30.69 -8.57
CA MET A 185 2.54 -29.27 -8.78
C MET A 185 1.27 -28.53 -9.18
N VAL A 186 1.11 -27.31 -8.67
CA VAL A 186 0.03 -26.40 -9.04
C VAL A 186 0.59 -25.09 -9.58
N SER A 187 -0.08 -24.54 -10.59
CA SER A 187 0.22 -23.24 -11.20
C SER A 187 -1.05 -22.41 -11.24
N PHE A 188 -0.89 -21.09 -11.19
CA PHE A 188 -2.01 -20.14 -11.15
C PHE A 188 -1.87 -19.12 -12.28
N GLY A 189 -3.00 -18.75 -12.89
CA GLY A 189 -3.10 -17.54 -13.70
C GLY A 189 -3.08 -16.28 -12.82
N LEU A 190 -3.62 -15.19 -13.35
CA LEU A 190 -3.85 -13.96 -12.59
C LEU A 190 -5.35 -13.65 -12.52
N GLN A 191 -5.73 -12.70 -11.68
CA GLN A 191 -7.13 -12.25 -11.60
C GLN A 191 -7.49 -11.47 -12.86
N GLU A 192 -8.73 -11.59 -13.33
CA GLU A 192 -9.21 -10.84 -14.49
C GLU A 192 -9.09 -9.32 -14.28
N GLY A 193 -8.80 -8.61 -15.37
CA GLY A 193 -8.69 -7.15 -15.37
C GLY A 193 -7.27 -6.62 -15.46
N ALA A 194 -7.10 -5.35 -15.11
CA ALA A 194 -5.80 -4.69 -15.14
C ALA A 194 -4.89 -5.24 -14.02
N LEU A 195 -3.59 -5.34 -14.30
CA LEU A 195 -2.63 -5.76 -13.28
C LEU A 195 -2.56 -4.72 -12.15
N PRO A 196 -2.63 -5.13 -10.87
CA PRO A 196 -2.56 -4.22 -9.74
C PRO A 196 -1.15 -3.63 -9.53
N ASN A 197 -0.13 -4.32 -10.04
CA ASN A 197 1.27 -3.87 -10.02
C ASN A 197 2.06 -4.50 -11.18
N PRO A 198 3.23 -3.95 -11.54
CA PRO A 198 4.07 -4.51 -12.59
C PRO A 198 4.56 -5.92 -12.24
N ILE A 199 4.41 -6.86 -13.19
CA ILE A 199 4.96 -8.21 -13.10
C ILE A 199 6.05 -8.35 -14.16
N LEU A 200 7.28 -8.60 -13.73
CA LEU A 200 8.44 -8.80 -14.59
C LEU A 200 8.98 -10.22 -14.43
N VAL A 201 9.26 -10.86 -15.56
CA VAL A 201 9.91 -12.17 -15.61
C VAL A 201 11.21 -12.05 -16.37
N THR A 202 12.31 -12.55 -15.82
CA THR A 202 13.60 -12.62 -16.51
C THR A 202 13.99 -14.07 -16.74
N PHE A 203 14.38 -14.40 -17.97
CA PHE A 203 14.85 -15.74 -18.33
C PHE A 203 16.32 -15.70 -18.69
N THR A 204 17.13 -16.51 -18.02
CA THR A 204 18.51 -16.78 -18.40
C THR A 204 18.59 -17.91 -19.42
N PRO A 205 19.77 -18.21 -20.00
CA PRO A 205 19.94 -19.38 -20.86
C PRO A 205 19.68 -20.72 -20.15
N SER A 206 19.62 -20.73 -18.81
CA SER A 206 19.32 -21.91 -17.99
C SER A 206 17.85 -22.03 -17.61
N ALA A 207 16.99 -21.11 -18.09
CA ALA A 207 15.57 -21.08 -17.75
C ALA A 207 14.88 -22.43 -18.05
N PRO A 208 14.07 -22.94 -17.12
CA PRO A 208 13.30 -24.16 -17.36
C PRO A 208 12.20 -23.90 -18.41
N LYS A 209 12.06 -24.83 -19.36
CA LYS A 209 11.15 -24.67 -20.51
C LYS A 209 9.69 -24.57 -20.06
N ASP A 210 9.27 -25.43 -19.17
CA ASP A 210 7.93 -25.48 -18.60
C ASP A 210 7.59 -24.18 -17.85
N GLY A 211 8.55 -23.60 -17.14
CA GLY A 211 8.44 -22.28 -16.52
C GLY A 211 8.16 -21.16 -17.51
N ARG A 212 8.89 -21.15 -18.63
CA ARG A 212 8.64 -20.20 -19.73
C ARG A 212 7.26 -20.42 -20.35
N ASP A 213 6.89 -21.67 -20.63
CA ASP A 213 5.59 -22.01 -21.23
C ASP A 213 4.42 -21.54 -20.34
N HIS A 214 4.56 -21.61 -19.01
CA HIS A 214 3.56 -21.08 -18.06
C HIS A 214 3.44 -19.56 -18.10
N VAL A 215 4.56 -18.84 -18.13
CA VAL A 215 4.55 -17.36 -18.23
C VAL A 215 3.95 -16.90 -19.57
N GLU A 216 4.28 -17.58 -20.66
CA GLU A 216 3.67 -17.33 -21.98
C GLU A 216 2.16 -17.59 -21.98
N GLU A 217 1.66 -18.48 -21.12
CA GLU A 217 0.23 -18.70 -20.93
C GLU A 217 -0.43 -17.54 -20.17
N ILE A 218 0.18 -17.08 -19.06
CA ILE A 218 -0.29 -15.88 -18.34
C ILE A 218 -0.35 -14.68 -19.29
N GLN A 219 0.67 -14.50 -20.14
CA GLN A 219 0.75 -13.38 -21.09
C GLN A 219 -0.36 -13.37 -22.15
N LYS A 220 -1.03 -14.51 -22.42
CA LYS A 220 -2.18 -14.55 -23.34
C LYS A 220 -3.40 -13.82 -22.78
N GLU A 221 -3.57 -13.87 -21.47
CA GLU A 221 -4.68 -13.23 -20.74
C GLU A 221 -4.26 -11.85 -20.23
N HIS A 222 -2.99 -11.70 -19.85
CA HIS A 222 -2.40 -10.47 -19.31
C HIS A 222 -1.17 -10.05 -20.11
N PRO A 223 -1.35 -9.39 -21.28
CA PRO A 223 -0.24 -8.98 -22.14
C PRO A 223 0.69 -7.94 -21.49
N ASP A 224 0.27 -7.32 -20.39
CA ASP A 224 1.06 -6.36 -19.61
C ASP A 224 2.13 -7.03 -18.72
N VAL A 225 2.08 -8.36 -18.54
CA VAL A 225 3.17 -9.11 -17.90
C VAL A 225 4.40 -9.07 -18.80
N GLN A 226 5.50 -8.49 -18.31
CA GLN A 226 6.70 -8.31 -19.11
C GLN A 226 7.66 -9.48 -18.92
N SER A 227 8.23 -9.98 -20.01
CA SER A 227 9.31 -10.96 -19.98
C SER A 227 10.54 -10.44 -20.71
N THR A 228 11.73 -10.78 -20.22
CA THR A 228 13.01 -10.39 -20.84
C THR A 228 13.99 -11.57 -20.82
N ASP A 229 14.65 -11.80 -21.95
CA ASP A 229 15.76 -12.75 -22.03
C ASP A 229 17.07 -12.05 -21.65
N SER A 230 17.77 -12.62 -20.67
CA SER A 230 19.08 -12.17 -20.21
C SER A 230 20.18 -12.99 -20.89
N ASP A 231 21.17 -12.32 -21.47
CA ASP A 231 22.38 -12.98 -21.96
C ASP A 231 23.30 -13.46 -20.81
N ASN A 232 22.99 -13.08 -19.57
CA ASN A 232 23.76 -13.47 -18.40
C ASN A 232 23.37 -14.89 -17.94
N GLY A 233 24.35 -15.79 -17.94
CA GLY A 233 24.18 -17.17 -17.45
C GLY A 233 24.07 -17.29 -15.92
N ASP A 234 24.31 -16.21 -15.18
CA ASP A 234 24.12 -16.17 -13.72
C ASP A 234 22.73 -15.63 -13.37
N THR A 235 21.87 -16.53 -12.86
CA THR A 235 20.51 -16.24 -12.41
C THR A 235 20.45 -15.18 -11.32
N TYR A 236 21.38 -15.17 -10.34
CA TYR A 236 21.33 -14.21 -9.23
C TYR A 236 21.86 -12.84 -9.64
N ALA A 237 22.83 -12.80 -10.56
CA ALA A 237 23.23 -11.54 -11.18
C ALA A 237 22.11 -10.95 -12.07
N SER A 238 21.32 -11.81 -12.74
CA SER A 238 20.13 -11.37 -13.49
C SER A 238 19.03 -10.86 -12.55
N LEU A 239 18.79 -11.53 -11.42
CA LEU A 239 17.88 -11.06 -10.36
C LEU A 239 18.25 -9.67 -9.86
N GLU A 240 19.52 -9.43 -9.54
CA GLU A 240 20.00 -8.13 -9.07
C GLU A 240 19.77 -7.02 -10.11
N ALA A 241 20.10 -7.28 -11.37
CA ALA A 241 19.90 -6.32 -12.46
C ALA A 241 18.40 -6.01 -12.67
N SER A 242 17.56 -7.03 -12.74
CA SER A 242 16.11 -6.87 -12.94
C SER A 242 15.42 -6.20 -11.75
N LEU A 243 15.87 -6.44 -10.51
CA LEU A 243 15.40 -5.71 -9.34
C LEU A 243 15.74 -4.22 -9.44
N ALA A 244 16.97 -3.88 -9.82
CA ALA A 244 17.39 -2.49 -9.95
C ALA A 244 16.56 -1.75 -11.03
N ASP A 245 16.29 -2.41 -12.17
CA ASP A 245 15.46 -1.85 -13.23
C ASP A 245 14.00 -1.69 -12.82
N LEU A 246 13.43 -2.68 -12.13
CA LEU A 246 12.06 -2.62 -11.61
C LEU A 246 11.90 -1.49 -10.58
N MET A 247 12.81 -1.41 -9.60
CA MET A 247 12.80 -0.34 -8.59
C MET A 247 12.89 1.04 -9.24
N LYS A 248 13.76 1.20 -10.25
CA LYS A 248 13.89 2.45 -11.00
C LYS A 248 12.61 2.80 -11.76
N SER A 249 11.93 1.81 -12.33
CA SER A 249 10.64 1.99 -13.00
C SER A 249 9.58 2.48 -12.02
N ILE A 250 9.46 1.84 -10.86
CA ILE A 250 8.54 2.22 -9.78
C ILE A 250 8.85 3.64 -9.27
N ASP A 251 10.12 3.99 -9.09
CA ASP A 251 10.49 5.34 -8.67
C ASP A 251 10.11 6.41 -9.70
N SER A 252 10.15 6.06 -10.99
CA SER A 252 9.82 6.97 -12.08
C SER A 252 8.33 7.23 -12.28
N SER A 253 7.47 6.35 -11.74
CA SER A 253 6.00 6.50 -11.82
C SER A 253 5.41 7.36 -10.71
N LYS A 254 6.21 7.76 -9.71
CA LYS A 254 5.76 8.60 -8.59
C LYS A 254 5.18 9.94 -9.07
N SER A 255 4.15 10.41 -8.36
CA SER A 255 3.47 11.68 -8.66
C SER A 255 4.45 12.86 -8.76
N PRO A 256 4.26 13.79 -9.72
CA PRO A 256 5.06 15.01 -9.81
C PRO A 256 4.90 15.93 -8.59
N LEU A 257 3.88 15.72 -7.75
CA LEU A 257 3.71 16.45 -6.49
C LEU A 257 4.51 15.85 -5.32
N GLY A 258 5.16 14.68 -5.51
CA GLY A 258 5.85 13.98 -4.43
C GLY A 258 4.91 13.47 -3.34
N LEU A 259 3.65 13.22 -3.71
CA LEU A 259 2.58 12.71 -2.87
C LEU A 259 2.17 11.31 -3.36
N PRO A 260 1.68 10.43 -2.48
CA PRO A 260 1.19 9.10 -2.88
C PRO A 260 -0.19 9.26 -3.54
N LEU A 261 -0.16 9.57 -4.83
CA LEU A 261 -1.35 9.87 -5.62
C LEU A 261 -1.48 8.90 -6.79
N ASP A 262 -2.70 8.40 -6.95
CA ASP A 262 -3.14 7.70 -8.14
C ASP A 262 -4.02 8.61 -8.98
N VAL A 263 -3.80 8.61 -10.30
CA VAL A 263 -4.52 9.50 -11.22
C VAL A 263 -5.29 8.66 -12.21
N LEU A 264 -6.62 8.68 -12.10
CA LEU A 264 -7.52 8.07 -13.07
C LEU A 264 -7.88 9.12 -14.11
N GLU A 265 -7.13 9.13 -15.21
CA GLU A 265 -7.31 10.10 -16.29
C GLU A 265 -8.51 9.75 -17.18
N THR A 266 -9.32 10.75 -17.52
CA THR A 266 -10.39 10.64 -18.52
C THR A 266 -10.51 11.96 -19.26
N THR A 267 -11.22 11.98 -20.39
CA THR A 267 -11.59 13.24 -21.04
C THR A 267 -12.75 13.87 -20.25
N PRO A 268 -12.56 15.04 -19.61
CA PRO A 268 -13.59 15.56 -18.71
C PRO A 268 -14.88 15.93 -19.45
N THR A 269 -16.02 15.43 -18.96
CA THR A 269 -17.37 15.78 -19.47
C THR A 269 -18.19 16.65 -18.52
N GLU A 270 -17.78 16.76 -17.25
CA GLU A 270 -18.58 17.38 -16.17
C GLU A 270 -17.91 18.67 -15.58
N ASP A 271 -16.96 19.31 -16.29
CA ASP A 271 -16.13 20.47 -15.82
C ASP A 271 -15.61 20.33 -14.36
N THR A 272 -15.38 19.09 -13.93
CA THR A 272 -15.14 18.74 -12.52
C THR A 272 -13.98 17.75 -12.37
N LEU A 273 -13.18 17.92 -11.32
CA LEU A 273 -12.20 16.97 -10.81
C LEU A 273 -12.73 16.34 -9.51
N ALA A 274 -12.63 15.01 -9.37
CA ALA A 274 -12.78 14.37 -8.06
C ALA A 274 -11.41 14.22 -7.38
N ILE A 275 -11.31 14.58 -6.11
CA ILE A 275 -10.18 14.26 -5.24
C ILE A 275 -10.69 13.35 -4.14
N VAL A 276 -10.18 12.12 -4.11
CA VAL A 276 -10.67 11.07 -3.21
C VAL A 276 -9.59 10.76 -2.18
N TYR A 277 -9.90 10.86 -0.89
CA TYR A 277 -9.04 10.39 0.20
C TYR A 277 -9.50 9.01 0.64
N SER A 278 -8.61 8.03 0.54
CA SER A 278 -8.95 6.63 0.83
C SER A 278 -9.23 6.38 2.30
N GLY A 279 -9.78 5.20 2.60
CA GLY A 279 -9.73 4.61 3.94
C GLY A 279 -8.28 4.41 4.41
N ASP A 280 -8.13 3.97 5.66
CA ASP A 280 -6.82 3.73 6.26
C ASP A 280 -6.06 2.56 5.63
N GLY A 281 -6.74 1.65 4.93
CA GLY A 281 -6.14 0.58 4.13
C GLY A 281 -5.41 1.03 2.86
N GLY A 282 -5.47 2.31 2.47
CA GLY A 282 -4.83 2.84 1.25
C GLY A 282 -5.73 2.81 0.02
N TRP A 283 -5.19 3.16 -1.15
CA TRP A 283 -5.95 3.33 -2.40
C TRP A 283 -6.31 1.97 -3.05
N ARG A 284 -7.30 1.28 -2.50
CA ARG A 284 -7.75 -0.06 -2.96
C ARG A 284 -9.27 -0.24 -2.80
N ASP A 285 -9.81 -1.30 -3.40
CA ASP A 285 -11.21 -1.75 -3.21
C ASP A 285 -12.21 -0.59 -3.39
N ILE A 286 -13.03 -0.27 -2.38
CA ILE A 286 -14.02 0.83 -2.35
C ILE A 286 -13.51 2.10 -3.01
N ASP A 287 -12.34 2.58 -2.59
CA ASP A 287 -11.82 3.88 -2.98
C ASP A 287 -11.50 3.94 -4.47
N LYS A 288 -10.87 2.88 -4.97
CA LYS A 288 -10.47 2.76 -6.38
C LYS A 288 -11.67 2.45 -7.28
N GLU A 289 -12.62 1.64 -6.82
CA GLU A 289 -13.82 1.32 -7.59
C GLU A 289 -14.76 2.52 -7.69
N VAL A 290 -15.03 3.23 -6.58
CA VAL A 290 -15.78 4.50 -6.62
C VAL A 290 -15.07 5.49 -7.56
N GLY A 291 -13.74 5.61 -7.46
CA GLY A 291 -12.95 6.43 -8.38
C GLY A 291 -13.10 6.01 -9.85
N SER A 292 -13.13 4.72 -10.14
CA SER A 292 -13.29 4.19 -11.51
C SER A 292 -14.69 4.48 -12.06
N TYR A 293 -15.75 4.30 -11.26
CA TYR A 293 -17.11 4.70 -11.67
C TYR A 293 -17.23 6.20 -11.96
N LEU A 294 -16.55 7.06 -11.19
CA LEU A 294 -16.48 8.50 -11.47
C LEU A 294 -15.73 8.78 -12.79
N GLN A 295 -14.60 8.09 -13.02
CA GLN A 295 -13.82 8.18 -14.25
C GLN A 295 -14.64 7.78 -15.49
N ASP A 296 -15.42 6.71 -15.39
CA ASP A 296 -16.30 6.23 -16.45
C ASP A 296 -17.41 7.23 -16.82
N GLN A 297 -17.81 8.07 -15.86
CA GLN A 297 -18.73 9.19 -16.10
C GLN A 297 -18.03 10.47 -16.57
N GLY A 298 -16.75 10.38 -16.94
CA GLY A 298 -15.96 11.49 -17.46
C GLY A 298 -15.55 12.51 -16.40
N ILE A 299 -15.46 12.09 -15.13
CA ILE A 299 -14.87 12.90 -14.05
C ILE A 299 -13.45 12.38 -13.80
N PRO A 300 -12.38 13.11 -14.15
CA PRO A 300 -11.03 12.71 -13.76
C PRO A 300 -10.92 12.60 -12.25
N VAL A 301 -10.14 11.62 -11.77
CA VAL A 301 -9.98 11.36 -10.33
C VAL A 301 -8.51 11.45 -9.94
N VAL A 302 -8.25 12.09 -8.81
CA VAL A 302 -6.98 11.96 -8.08
C VAL A 302 -7.28 11.29 -6.75
N GLY A 303 -6.84 10.03 -6.63
CA GLY A 303 -6.85 9.27 -5.39
C GLY A 303 -5.66 9.65 -4.52
N VAL A 304 -5.90 9.90 -3.24
CA VAL A 304 -4.89 10.09 -2.21
C VAL A 304 -4.87 8.81 -1.38
N ASP A 305 -3.77 8.08 -1.46
CA ASP A 305 -3.54 6.89 -0.64
C ASP A 305 -3.27 7.33 0.81
N SER A 306 -4.31 7.26 1.65
CA SER A 306 -4.26 7.69 3.05
C SER A 306 -3.28 6.84 3.86
N LEU A 307 -3.11 5.54 3.55
CA LEU A 307 -2.14 4.66 4.23
C LEU A 307 -0.73 5.25 4.13
N HIS A 308 -0.29 5.48 2.90
CA HIS A 308 1.06 5.99 2.64
C HIS A 308 1.19 7.45 3.06
N TYR A 309 0.14 8.25 2.87
CA TYR A 309 0.16 9.66 3.20
C TYR A 309 0.25 9.86 4.72
N PHE A 310 -0.56 9.16 5.52
CA PHE A 310 -0.63 9.26 6.98
C PHE A 310 0.13 8.15 7.73
N TRP A 311 1.05 7.46 7.04
CA TRP A 311 1.93 6.48 7.69
C TRP A 311 2.68 7.08 8.88
N SER A 312 3.15 8.32 8.71
CA SER A 312 3.65 9.17 9.79
C SER A 312 2.62 10.25 10.14
N GLU A 313 2.62 10.69 11.39
CA GLU A 313 1.72 11.75 11.87
C GLU A 313 1.89 13.04 11.06
N ARG A 314 0.76 13.65 10.70
CA ARG A 314 0.72 14.91 9.95
C ARG A 314 -0.03 15.99 10.69
N ASP A 315 0.43 17.22 10.51
CA ASP A 315 -0.32 18.39 10.96
C ASP A 315 -1.50 18.67 9.98
N PRO A 316 -2.70 19.00 10.49
CA PRO A 316 -3.85 19.31 9.62
C PRO A 316 -3.62 20.46 8.62
N GLN A 317 -2.74 21.42 8.93
CA GLN A 317 -2.36 22.46 7.96
C GLN A 317 -1.51 21.88 6.83
N GLN A 318 -0.62 20.92 7.10
CA GLN A 318 0.15 20.25 6.05
C GLN A 318 -0.79 19.51 5.09
N THR A 319 -1.81 18.83 5.61
CA THR A 319 -2.84 18.19 4.78
C THR A 319 -3.63 19.18 3.93
N ALA A 320 -3.99 20.34 4.49
CA ALA A 320 -4.65 21.40 3.73
C ALA A 320 -3.75 21.98 2.62
N ASP A 321 -2.47 22.19 2.91
CA ASP A 321 -1.51 22.72 1.95
C ASP A 321 -1.27 21.74 0.78
N ASP A 322 -1.17 20.43 1.07
CA ASP A 322 -1.04 19.40 0.05
C ASP A 322 -2.35 19.23 -0.76
N LEU A 323 -3.52 19.30 -0.12
CA LEU A 323 -4.81 19.35 -0.83
C LEU A 323 -4.89 20.56 -1.78
N ALA A 324 -4.45 21.74 -1.35
CA ALA A 324 -4.39 22.93 -2.19
C ALA A 324 -3.48 22.72 -3.42
N ARG A 325 -2.32 22.08 -3.23
CA ARG A 325 -1.39 21.72 -4.33
C ARG A 325 -2.04 20.77 -5.33
N ILE A 326 -2.78 19.76 -4.85
CA ILE A 326 -3.51 18.81 -5.70
C ILE A 326 -4.57 19.55 -6.51
N ILE A 327 -5.44 20.34 -5.84
CA ILE A 327 -6.47 21.15 -6.49
C ILE A 327 -5.85 22.02 -7.58
N ASP A 328 -4.82 22.81 -7.26
CA ASP A 328 -4.24 23.75 -8.20
C ASP A 328 -3.51 23.11 -9.38
N PHE A 329 -2.87 21.97 -9.16
CA PHE A 329 -2.16 21.26 -10.22
C PHE A 329 -3.13 20.55 -11.16
N TYR A 330 -4.06 19.77 -10.61
CA TYR A 330 -4.90 18.89 -11.41
C TYR A 330 -6.09 19.58 -12.05
N THR A 331 -6.68 20.63 -11.44
CA THR A 331 -7.70 21.42 -12.15
C THR A 331 -7.11 22.10 -13.39
N LYS A 332 -5.84 22.54 -13.33
CA LYS A 332 -5.13 23.09 -14.50
C LYS A 332 -4.79 22.01 -15.52
N ARG A 333 -4.31 20.83 -15.08
CA ARG A 333 -3.97 19.70 -15.95
C ARG A 333 -5.18 19.23 -16.77
N PHE A 334 -6.31 19.03 -16.11
CA PHE A 334 -7.54 18.55 -16.75
C PHE A 334 -8.39 19.67 -17.36
N LYS A 335 -8.03 20.94 -17.14
CA LYS A 335 -8.75 22.12 -17.63
C LYS A 335 -10.20 22.19 -17.14
N VAL A 336 -10.40 21.78 -15.89
CA VAL A 336 -11.69 21.81 -15.19
C VAL A 336 -11.71 22.91 -14.13
N LYS A 337 -12.89 23.35 -13.71
CA LYS A 337 -13.05 24.44 -12.73
C LYS A 337 -13.54 23.98 -11.36
N HIS A 338 -14.33 22.92 -11.33
CA HIS A 338 -14.98 22.44 -10.13
C HIS A 338 -14.22 21.27 -9.51
N VAL A 339 -14.36 21.12 -8.20
CA VAL A 339 -13.79 20.02 -7.43
C VAL A 339 -14.87 19.39 -6.56
N VAL A 340 -14.93 18.07 -6.58
CA VAL A 340 -15.62 17.27 -5.57
C VAL A 340 -14.56 16.64 -4.67
N LEU A 341 -14.70 16.83 -3.36
CA LEU A 341 -13.94 16.09 -2.38
C LEU A 341 -14.73 14.85 -1.98
N VAL A 342 -14.09 13.69 -1.99
CA VAL A 342 -14.65 12.43 -1.51
C VAL A 342 -13.70 11.88 -0.46
N GLY A 343 -14.22 11.45 0.68
CA GLY A 343 -13.42 10.76 1.70
C GLY A 343 -14.16 9.55 2.20
N TYR A 344 -13.47 8.42 2.30
CA TYR A 344 -13.98 7.19 2.89
C TYR A 344 -13.32 6.90 4.24
N SER A 345 -14.12 6.59 5.26
CA SER A 345 -13.66 6.22 6.60
C SER A 345 -12.64 7.23 7.13
N PHE A 346 -11.37 6.83 7.35
CA PHE A 346 -10.28 7.72 7.70
C PHE A 346 -10.17 8.97 6.80
N GLY A 347 -10.32 8.81 5.48
CA GLY A 347 -10.37 9.90 4.52
C GLY A 347 -11.54 10.87 4.75
N ALA A 348 -12.70 10.36 5.14
CA ALA A 348 -13.86 11.18 5.51
C ALA A 348 -13.56 12.03 6.75
N ASP A 349 -12.82 11.47 7.70
CA ASP A 349 -12.51 12.12 8.98
C ASP A 349 -11.50 13.28 8.84
N VAL A 350 -10.55 13.19 7.91
CA VAL A 350 -9.50 14.21 7.72
C VAL A 350 -9.96 15.39 6.85
N LEU A 351 -10.95 15.21 5.98
CA LEU A 351 -11.35 16.22 5.00
C LEU A 351 -11.97 17.49 5.60
N PRO A 352 -12.88 17.44 6.60
CA PRO A 352 -13.50 18.64 7.16
C PRO A 352 -12.51 19.65 7.71
N ALA A 353 -11.55 19.20 8.54
CA ALA A 353 -10.55 20.07 9.11
C ALA A 353 -9.52 20.55 8.07
N SER A 354 -9.19 19.72 7.08
CA SER A 354 -8.31 20.10 5.96
C SER A 354 -8.96 21.18 5.09
N TYR A 355 -10.24 21.02 4.74
CA TYR A 355 -11.03 22.02 4.02
C TYR A 355 -11.07 23.35 4.76
N ASN A 356 -11.34 23.34 6.06
CA ASN A 356 -11.44 24.55 6.87
C ASN A 356 -10.16 25.43 6.80
N ARG A 357 -9.01 24.80 6.59
CA ARG A 357 -7.68 25.43 6.52
C ARG A 357 -7.24 25.87 5.12
N LEU A 358 -8.01 25.54 4.08
CA LEU A 358 -7.79 26.05 2.72
C LEU A 358 -8.02 27.56 2.65
N LYS A 359 -7.34 28.24 1.71
CA LYS A 359 -7.64 29.64 1.40
C LYS A 359 -8.92 29.70 0.57
N GLN A 360 -9.47 30.91 0.45
CA GLN A 360 -10.76 31.09 -0.22
C GLN A 360 -10.71 30.67 -1.69
N ALA A 361 -9.60 30.91 -2.39
CA ALA A 361 -9.46 30.60 -3.81
C ALA A 361 -9.57 29.10 -4.11
N GLU A 362 -9.07 28.23 -3.23
CA GLU A 362 -9.24 26.78 -3.37
C GLU A 362 -10.64 26.35 -2.92
N LYS A 363 -11.17 26.92 -1.83
CA LYS A 363 -12.55 26.66 -1.36
C LYS A 363 -13.60 26.98 -2.43
N ASP A 364 -13.42 28.06 -3.19
CA ASP A 364 -14.34 28.50 -4.23
C ASP A 364 -14.45 27.51 -5.40
N LYS A 365 -13.49 26.60 -5.57
CA LYS A 365 -13.54 25.54 -6.57
C LYS A 365 -14.35 24.33 -6.10
N ILE A 366 -14.48 24.14 -4.79
CA ILE A 366 -15.08 22.93 -4.21
C ILE A 366 -16.59 23.08 -4.15
N VAL A 367 -17.30 22.27 -4.93
CA VAL A 367 -18.76 22.32 -5.06
C VAL A 367 -19.46 21.27 -4.20
N GLN A 368 -18.76 20.20 -3.82
CA GLN A 368 -19.27 19.12 -3.00
C GLN A 368 -18.18 18.49 -2.13
N MET A 369 -18.58 18.03 -0.95
CA MET A 369 -17.83 17.16 -0.05
C MET A 369 -18.68 15.95 0.29
N SER A 370 -18.32 14.78 -0.24
CA SER A 370 -18.95 13.49 0.06
C SER A 370 -18.14 12.73 1.09
N LEU A 371 -18.74 12.43 2.24
CA LEU A 371 -18.12 11.76 3.39
C LEU A 371 -18.78 10.40 3.57
N LEU A 372 -18.02 9.33 3.33
CA LEU A 372 -18.50 7.95 3.28
C LEU A 372 -18.05 7.26 4.57
N SER A 373 -18.99 6.78 5.39
CA SER A 373 -18.74 6.20 6.72
C SER A 373 -17.89 7.10 7.63
N LEU A 374 -18.29 8.37 7.73
CA LEU A 374 -17.69 9.38 8.62
C LEU A 374 -17.74 8.93 10.09
N SER A 375 -16.66 9.11 10.86
CA SER A 375 -16.59 8.86 12.29
C SER A 375 -16.59 10.16 13.12
N GLN A 376 -16.57 10.02 14.45
CA GLN A 376 -16.46 11.15 15.39
C GLN A 376 -15.03 11.42 15.89
N LYS A 377 -14.03 10.64 15.48
CA LYS A 377 -12.66 10.75 16.03
C LYS A 377 -11.62 10.55 14.94
N VAL A 378 -10.69 11.49 14.85
CA VAL A 378 -9.54 11.38 13.94
C VAL A 378 -8.23 11.46 14.71
N ASP A 379 -7.31 10.56 14.40
CA ASP A 379 -5.89 10.71 14.66
C ASP A 379 -5.24 10.88 13.29
N TYR A 380 -4.51 11.98 13.01
CA TYR A 380 -3.89 12.25 11.69
C TYR A 380 -2.64 11.37 11.45
N VAL A 381 -2.74 10.10 11.84
CA VAL A 381 -1.76 9.04 11.73
C VAL A 381 -2.49 7.71 11.71
N ILE A 382 -2.10 6.82 10.81
CA ILE A 382 -2.64 5.47 10.78
C ILE A 382 -1.86 4.59 11.75
N SER A 383 -2.59 3.81 12.54
CA SER A 383 -2.05 2.91 13.56
C SER A 383 -2.29 1.46 13.16
N VAL A 384 -1.21 0.70 12.99
CA VAL A 384 -1.29 -0.77 12.80
C VAL A 384 -2.03 -1.44 13.96
N MET A 385 -1.91 -0.89 15.18
CA MET A 385 -2.66 -1.38 16.34
C MET A 385 -4.15 -1.03 16.26
N GLY A 386 -4.51 0.05 15.55
CA GLY A 386 -5.90 0.42 15.28
C GLY A 386 -6.61 -0.64 14.45
N TRP A 387 -5.92 -1.18 13.43
CA TRP A 387 -6.41 -2.29 12.62
C TRP A 387 -6.58 -3.60 13.40
N LEU A 388 -5.79 -3.79 14.46
CA LEU A 388 -5.95 -4.90 15.41
C LEU A 388 -7.04 -4.63 16.47
N GLY A 389 -7.89 -3.62 16.26
CA GLY A 389 -9.04 -3.30 17.11
C GLY A 389 -8.76 -2.34 18.27
N ALA A 390 -7.61 -1.66 18.30
CA ALA A 390 -7.35 -0.63 19.31
C ALA A 390 -8.07 0.68 18.97
N SER A 391 -8.80 1.25 19.94
CA SER A 391 -9.50 2.51 19.74
C SER A 391 -8.53 3.68 19.52
N SER A 392 -8.85 4.53 18.53
CA SER A 392 -8.18 5.82 18.30
C SER A 392 -8.29 6.74 19.52
N ALA A 393 -7.25 7.52 19.80
CA ALA A 393 -7.24 8.50 20.88
C ALA A 393 -8.01 9.78 20.51
N GLY A 394 -8.29 10.00 19.22
CA GLY A 394 -9.03 11.17 18.71
C GLY A 394 -8.33 12.51 18.96
N LYS A 395 -6.99 12.52 19.06
CA LYS A 395 -6.18 13.72 19.31
C LYS A 395 -6.29 14.74 18.19
N GLY A 396 -6.58 14.28 16.98
CA GLY A 396 -6.77 15.12 15.80
C GLY A 396 -8.10 15.90 15.81
N GLY A 397 -9.05 15.53 16.67
CA GLY A 397 -10.31 16.24 16.86
C GLY A 397 -11.55 15.43 16.47
N ASP A 398 -12.66 16.15 16.26
CA ASP A 398 -13.99 15.63 15.93
C ASP A 398 -14.43 16.20 14.57
N PRO A 399 -14.47 15.38 13.51
CA PRO A 399 -14.89 15.79 12.18
C PRO A 399 -16.29 16.43 12.14
N VAL A 400 -17.22 16.00 13.01
CA VAL A 400 -18.57 16.60 13.12
C VAL A 400 -18.50 18.03 13.64
N SER A 401 -17.56 18.31 14.54
CA SER A 401 -17.32 19.67 15.02
C SER A 401 -16.74 20.55 13.93
N ASP A 402 -15.79 20.04 13.15
CA ASP A 402 -15.17 20.76 12.03
C ASP A 402 -16.19 21.13 10.93
N LEU A 403 -17.17 20.25 10.67
CA LEU A 403 -18.23 20.48 9.70
C LEU A 403 -19.13 21.69 10.01
N LYS A 404 -19.17 22.17 11.26
CA LYS A 404 -19.95 23.37 11.64
C LYS A 404 -19.50 24.65 10.92
N SER A 405 -18.26 24.67 10.43
CA SER A 405 -17.70 25.80 9.67
C SER A 405 -17.81 25.63 8.15
N VAL A 406 -18.34 24.48 7.69
CA VAL A 406 -18.56 24.17 6.28
C VAL A 406 -19.99 24.54 5.91
N ASN A 407 -20.21 25.02 4.69
CA ASN A 407 -21.57 25.23 4.20
C ASN A 407 -22.30 23.87 4.15
N PRO A 408 -23.37 23.64 4.93
CA PRO A 408 -23.99 22.32 4.99
C PRO A 408 -24.57 21.87 3.65
N LYS A 409 -24.93 22.80 2.75
CA LYS A 409 -25.49 22.45 1.44
C LYS A 409 -24.52 21.75 0.49
N MET A 410 -23.21 21.92 0.68
CA MET A 410 -22.20 21.20 -0.12
C MET A 410 -21.81 19.85 0.48
N VAL A 411 -22.31 19.51 1.69
CA VAL A 411 -21.97 18.27 2.38
C VAL A 411 -22.98 17.18 2.03
N GLN A 412 -22.46 16.03 1.63
CA GLN A 412 -23.19 14.77 1.47
C GLN A 412 -22.52 13.75 2.40
N CYS A 413 -23.28 13.08 3.26
CA CYS A 413 -22.77 12.07 4.18
C CYS A 413 -23.51 10.74 3.93
N VAL A 414 -22.77 9.72 3.53
CA VAL A 414 -23.29 8.39 3.19
C VAL A 414 -22.82 7.41 4.25
N TYR A 415 -23.71 6.54 4.74
CA TYR A 415 -23.37 5.52 5.73
C TYR A 415 -24.14 4.22 5.52
N GLY A 416 -23.54 3.08 5.89
CA GLY A 416 -24.20 1.78 5.95
C GLY A 416 -25.18 1.70 7.13
N LYS A 417 -26.34 1.07 6.96
CA LYS A 417 -27.33 0.90 8.04
C LYS A 417 -26.84 -0.03 9.15
N ASP A 418 -25.97 -0.96 8.81
CA ASP A 418 -25.39 -1.95 9.71
C ASP A 418 -23.93 -1.59 10.09
N ASP A 419 -23.52 -0.35 9.79
CA ASP A 419 -22.23 0.22 10.21
C ASP A 419 -22.19 0.37 11.74
N ASP A 420 -21.00 0.51 12.31
CA ASP A 420 -20.81 0.50 13.76
C ASP A 420 -21.39 1.75 14.47
N GLU A 421 -21.34 1.75 15.80
CA GLU A 421 -21.90 2.83 16.62
C GLU A 421 -21.14 4.16 16.48
N ASP A 422 -19.93 4.17 15.93
CA ASP A 422 -19.10 5.37 15.77
C ASP A 422 -19.45 6.16 14.50
N VAL A 423 -20.35 5.63 13.64
CA VAL A 423 -20.79 6.31 12.41
C VAL A 423 -21.55 7.61 12.68
N ALA A 424 -21.00 8.72 12.18
CA ALA A 424 -21.38 10.07 12.56
C ALA A 424 -22.40 10.73 11.61
N CYS A 425 -22.61 10.22 10.40
CA CYS A 425 -23.55 10.79 9.43
C CYS A 425 -24.98 11.05 10.00
N PRO A 426 -25.58 10.17 10.83
CA PRO A 426 -26.88 10.44 11.45
C PRO A 426 -26.93 11.70 12.31
N LEU A 427 -25.81 12.15 12.87
CA LEU A 427 -25.71 13.35 13.73
C LEU A 427 -25.86 14.66 12.95
N LEU A 428 -25.69 14.61 11.62
CA LEU A 428 -25.81 15.78 10.74
C LEU A 428 -27.25 16.05 10.29
N LYS A 429 -28.23 15.22 10.70
CA LYS A 429 -29.65 15.41 10.38
C LYS A 429 -30.14 16.79 10.86
N GLY A 430 -30.78 17.53 9.96
CA GLY A 430 -31.33 18.86 10.24
C GLY A 430 -30.34 20.02 10.10
N THR A 431 -29.06 19.75 9.79
CA THR A 431 -28.06 20.81 9.53
C THR A 431 -28.21 21.44 8.13
N GLY A 432 -28.86 20.73 7.20
CA GLY A 432 -28.92 21.07 5.78
C GLY A 432 -27.98 20.25 4.90
N ALA A 433 -27.14 19.39 5.50
CA ALA A 433 -26.39 18.36 4.78
C ALA A 433 -27.32 17.26 4.24
N GLU A 434 -26.91 16.66 3.13
CA GLU A 434 -27.58 15.52 2.52
C GLU A 434 -27.14 14.23 3.21
N ILE A 435 -28.05 13.48 3.83
CA ILE A 435 -27.75 12.28 4.62
C ILE A 435 -28.37 11.06 3.93
N ILE A 436 -27.52 10.12 3.52
CA ILE A 436 -27.90 8.94 2.73
C ILE A 436 -27.56 7.69 3.52
N ALA A 437 -28.55 6.81 3.72
CA ALA A 437 -28.37 5.52 4.39
C ALA A 437 -28.46 4.40 3.35
N MET A 438 -27.38 3.64 3.18
CA MET A 438 -27.30 2.48 2.29
C MET A 438 -27.45 1.17 3.07
N ASN A 439 -27.69 0.06 2.37
CA ASN A 439 -27.63 -1.24 3.02
C ASN A 439 -26.17 -1.61 3.34
N GLY A 440 -25.98 -2.61 4.19
CA GLY A 440 -24.66 -3.08 4.59
C GLY A 440 -24.02 -2.29 5.71
N GLY A 441 -22.79 -2.73 6.03
CA GLY A 441 -21.94 -2.14 7.06
C GLY A 441 -20.98 -1.08 6.53
N HIS A 442 -19.79 -1.03 7.13
CA HIS A 442 -18.72 -0.07 6.80
C HIS A 442 -18.23 -0.14 5.34
N HIS A 443 -18.47 -1.26 4.65
CA HIS A 443 -18.13 -1.50 3.25
C HIS A 443 -19.35 -1.44 2.31
N PHE A 444 -20.53 -1.04 2.78
CA PHE A 444 -21.72 -0.81 1.93
C PHE A 444 -22.20 -2.03 1.10
N ASP A 445 -21.97 -3.27 1.59
CA ASP A 445 -22.26 -4.52 0.87
C ASP A 445 -21.66 -4.58 -0.55
N ASP A 446 -20.50 -3.95 -0.74
CA ASP A 446 -19.77 -3.88 -2.01
C ASP A 446 -20.55 -3.17 -3.15
N ASP A 447 -21.61 -2.41 -2.84
CA ASP A 447 -22.41 -1.65 -3.83
C ASP A 447 -21.79 -0.29 -4.16
N TYR A 448 -20.55 -0.32 -4.66
CA TYR A 448 -19.75 0.86 -4.96
C TYR A 448 -20.27 1.66 -6.16
N GLU A 449 -20.98 1.00 -7.07
CA GLU A 449 -21.69 1.67 -8.16
C GLU A 449 -22.80 2.58 -7.62
N ALA A 450 -23.63 2.10 -6.69
CA ALA A 450 -24.64 2.94 -6.05
C ALA A 450 -24.01 4.11 -5.29
N LEU A 451 -22.89 3.86 -4.60
CA LEU A 451 -22.14 4.88 -3.88
C LEU A 451 -21.65 6.00 -4.83
N ALA A 452 -21.02 5.62 -5.95
CA ALA A 452 -20.60 6.57 -6.97
C ALA A 452 -21.78 7.35 -7.58
N ASN A 453 -22.90 6.66 -7.87
CA ASN A 453 -24.11 7.29 -8.38
C ASN A 453 -24.68 8.35 -7.41
N HIS A 454 -24.63 8.11 -6.10
CA HIS A 454 -25.01 9.12 -5.11
C HIS A 454 -24.11 10.36 -5.17
N ILE A 455 -22.80 10.17 -5.32
CA ILE A 455 -21.83 11.27 -5.45
C ILE A 455 -22.13 12.11 -6.70
N ILE A 456 -22.30 11.45 -7.85
CA ILE A 456 -22.56 12.11 -9.14
C ILE A 456 -23.90 12.86 -9.13
N ASN A 457 -24.96 12.24 -8.62
CA ASN A 457 -26.28 12.89 -8.53
C ASN A 457 -26.24 14.12 -7.61
N GLY A 458 -25.49 14.02 -6.51
CA GLY A 458 -25.23 15.16 -5.64
C GLY A 458 -24.51 16.30 -6.38
N LEU A 459 -23.51 15.96 -7.19
CA LEU A 459 -22.71 16.92 -7.94
C LEU A 459 -23.60 17.68 -8.93
N LYS A 460 -24.34 16.94 -9.76
CA LYS A 460 -25.25 17.51 -10.77
C LYS A 460 -26.29 18.44 -10.16
N SER A 461 -26.89 18.01 -9.05
CA SER A 461 -27.84 18.86 -8.32
C SER A 461 -27.22 20.18 -7.84
N ARG A 462 -25.96 20.17 -7.37
CA ARG A 462 -25.25 21.36 -6.88
C ARG A 462 -24.74 22.28 -7.99
N LEU A 463 -24.46 21.74 -9.17
CA LEU A 463 -24.15 22.51 -10.38
C LEU A 463 -25.41 23.03 -11.11
N GLY A 464 -26.59 22.48 -10.78
CA GLY A 464 -27.87 22.88 -11.38
C GLY A 464 -28.14 22.23 -12.74
N GLU A 465 -27.62 21.01 -12.94
CA GLU A 465 -27.70 20.22 -14.17
C GLU A 465 -28.83 19.18 -14.16
#